data_AF-A0A2X1ND21-F1
#
_entry.id   AF-A0A2X1ND21-F1
#
_cell.length_a   1.000
_cell.length_b   1.000
_cell.length_c   1.000
_cell.angle_alpha   90.00
_cell.angle_beta   90.00
_cell.angle_gamma   90.00
#
_symmetry.space_group_name_H-M   'P 1'
#
loop_
_entity.id
_entity.type
_entity.pdbx_description
1 polymer ?
#
loop_
_entity_poly.entity_id
_entity_poly.type
_entity_poly.pdbx_seq_one_letter_code
_entity_poly.pdbx_strand_id
1 'polypeptide(L)'
;MGEKQSEQLKLDNEMLTLDIVASDLLTLQALNAARLKEAGAVDATFVTKAINEQPLNLGQGIWLSDSAEGNLRSAIAVSRAANAFDVDGETAAMLVSVAMNDDQPIAVLKRLADLLLDNKADRLLKADAATLLALLTSDDAPTDDVLSAEFVVRNEHGLHARPGTMLVNTIKQFNSDITVTNLDGTGKPANGRSLMKVVALGVKKGHRLRFTAQGADAEQALKAIGDAIAAGLGEGA
;
A
#
# COMPACT_ATOMS: atom_id res chain seq x y z
N MET A 1 -38.73 12.55 -0.24
CA MET A 1 -37.95 11.76 0.75
C MET A 1 -36.54 12.27 0.67
N GLY A 2 -36.05 12.94 1.71
CA GLY A 2 -34.69 13.47 1.72
C GLY A 2 -33.70 12.32 1.87
N GLU A 3 -32.79 12.18 0.91
CA GLU A 3 -31.60 11.35 1.09
C GLU A 3 -30.87 11.89 2.32
N LYS A 4 -30.83 11.10 3.41
CA LYS A 4 -29.92 11.38 4.51
C LYS A 4 -28.52 11.30 3.91
N GLN A 5 -27.84 12.44 3.77
CA GLN A 5 -26.39 12.43 3.53
C GLN A 5 -25.77 11.56 4.62
N SER A 6 -25.22 10.41 4.25
CA SER A 6 -24.50 9.59 5.20
C SER A 6 -23.28 10.37 5.69
N GLU A 7 -23.07 10.39 7.00
CA GLU A 7 -21.88 11.02 7.56
C GLU A 7 -20.63 10.26 7.09
N GLN A 8 -19.57 10.98 6.76
CA GLN A 8 -18.32 10.38 6.30
C GLN A 8 -17.74 9.45 7.38
N LEU A 9 -17.20 8.30 6.94
CA LEU A 9 -16.48 7.34 7.80
C LEU A 9 -15.50 8.05 8.73
N LYS A 10 -15.62 7.82 10.04
CA LYS A 10 -14.66 8.33 11.03
C LYS A 10 -13.48 7.36 11.14
N LEU A 11 -12.39 7.73 10.48
CA LEU A 11 -11.07 7.09 10.59
C LEU A 11 -10.01 8.17 10.39
N ASP A 12 -9.46 8.68 11.49
CA ASP A 12 -8.43 9.71 11.52
C ASP A 12 -7.48 9.50 12.71
N ASN A 13 -6.57 10.44 12.97
CA ASN A 13 -5.54 10.29 14.00
C ASN A 13 -6.12 10.07 15.41
N GLU A 14 -7.32 10.58 15.71
CA GLU A 14 -7.95 10.40 17.03
C GLU A 14 -8.42 8.95 17.23
N MET A 15 -8.63 8.23 16.13
CA MET A 15 -9.03 6.83 16.13
C MET A 15 -7.85 5.86 16.23
N LEU A 16 -6.61 6.36 16.26
CA LEU A 16 -5.40 5.56 16.33
C LEU A 16 -4.77 5.61 17.72
N THR A 17 -4.44 4.45 18.27
CA THR A 17 -3.69 4.31 19.53
C THR A 17 -2.52 3.34 19.32
N LEU A 18 -1.35 3.88 18.96
CA LEU A 18 -0.22 3.08 18.48
C LEU A 18 0.88 2.91 19.54
N ASP A 19 1.61 1.81 19.41
CA ASP A 19 2.84 1.47 20.14
C ASP A 19 2.68 1.57 21.66
N ILE A 20 1.56 1.05 22.16
CA ILE A 20 1.23 1.04 23.59
C ILE A 20 1.77 -0.19 24.30
N VAL A 21 1.93 -0.08 25.62
CA VAL A 21 2.22 -1.24 26.48
C VAL A 21 0.93 -2.04 26.67
N ALA A 22 0.80 -3.13 25.92
CA ALA A 22 -0.31 -4.08 26.02
C ALA A 22 0.20 -5.51 25.86
N SER A 23 -0.43 -6.46 26.54
CA SER A 23 -0.06 -7.88 26.56
C SER A 23 -1.25 -8.83 26.36
N ASP A 24 -2.43 -8.29 26.06
CA ASP A 24 -3.67 -9.02 25.83
C ASP A 24 -4.59 -8.25 24.88
N LEU A 25 -5.53 -8.97 24.25
CA LEU A 25 -6.52 -8.37 23.36
C LEU A 25 -7.53 -7.50 24.11
N LEU A 26 -7.83 -7.83 25.37
CA LEU A 26 -8.81 -7.10 26.18
C LEU A 26 -8.42 -5.63 26.34
N THR A 27 -7.14 -5.36 26.55
CA THR A 27 -6.57 -4.01 26.61
C THR A 27 -6.79 -3.26 25.30
N LEU A 28 -6.51 -3.91 24.17
CA LEU A 28 -6.71 -3.33 22.84
C LEU A 28 -8.20 -3.07 22.55
N GLN A 29 -9.08 -4.02 22.90
CA GLN A 29 -10.53 -3.92 22.78
C GLN A 29 -11.07 -2.74 23.59
N ALA A 30 -10.64 -2.59 24.84
CA ALA A 30 -11.04 -1.49 25.73
C ALA A 30 -10.66 -0.13 25.16
N LEU A 31 -9.45 0.00 24.63
CA LEU A 31 -8.98 1.24 24.02
C LEU A 31 -9.78 1.59 22.76
N ASN A 32 -9.94 0.62 21.86
CA ASN A 32 -10.70 0.85 20.63
C ASN A 32 -12.18 1.17 20.92
N ALA A 33 -12.82 0.44 21.82
CA ALA A 33 -14.21 0.67 22.22
C ALA A 33 -14.38 2.06 22.87
N ALA A 34 -13.40 2.50 23.68
CA ALA A 34 -13.39 3.85 24.24
C ALA A 34 -13.30 4.92 23.15
N ARG A 35 -12.39 4.76 22.16
CA ARG A 35 -12.28 5.71 21.03
C ARG A 35 -13.54 5.80 20.19
N LEU A 36 -14.15 4.65 19.87
CA LEU A 36 -15.41 4.62 19.13
C LEU A 36 -16.53 5.32 19.89
N LYS A 37 -16.59 5.14 21.22
CA LYS A 37 -17.59 5.81 22.07
C LYS A 37 -17.34 7.32 22.19
N GLU A 38 -16.08 7.73 22.38
CA GLU A 38 -15.68 9.15 22.42
C GLU A 38 -16.02 9.87 21.10
N ALA A 39 -15.85 9.19 19.97
CA ALA A 39 -16.24 9.69 18.65
C ALA A 39 -17.76 9.73 18.41
N GLY A 40 -18.57 9.28 19.37
CA GLY A 40 -20.03 9.16 19.23
C GLY A 40 -20.46 8.11 18.20
N ALA A 41 -19.57 7.19 17.81
CA ALA A 41 -19.83 6.21 16.78
C ALA A 41 -20.59 4.98 17.31
N VAL A 42 -20.53 4.73 18.60
CA VAL A 42 -21.13 3.56 19.23
C VAL A 42 -21.77 3.86 20.59
N ASP A 43 -22.70 3.01 21.02
CA ASP A 43 -23.35 3.09 22.33
C ASP A 43 -22.75 2.11 23.36
N ALA A 44 -23.37 2.02 24.55
CA ALA A 44 -22.94 1.11 25.61
C ALA A 44 -23.11 -0.37 25.28
N THR A 45 -24.05 -0.71 24.39
CA THR A 45 -24.30 -2.08 23.91
C THR A 45 -23.10 -2.56 23.10
N PHE A 46 -22.64 -1.75 22.14
CA PHE A 46 -21.44 -2.04 21.36
C PHE A 46 -20.23 -2.25 22.26
N VAL A 47 -19.99 -1.33 23.21
CA VAL A 47 -18.84 -1.44 24.11
C VAL A 47 -18.89 -2.73 24.93
N THR A 48 -20.07 -3.11 25.43
CA THR A 48 -20.24 -4.35 26.18
C THR A 48 -19.96 -5.58 25.31
N LYS A 49 -20.45 -5.58 24.07
CA LYS A 49 -20.26 -6.65 23.09
C LYS A 49 -18.80 -6.79 22.68
N ALA A 50 -18.18 -5.69 22.25
CA ALA A 50 -16.81 -5.62 21.81
C ALA A 50 -15.79 -6.05 22.88
N ILE A 51 -16.13 -6.00 24.17
CA ILE A 51 -15.26 -6.44 25.28
C ILE A 51 -15.44 -7.92 25.62
N ASN A 52 -16.64 -8.45 25.46
CA ASN A 52 -16.95 -9.84 25.85
C ASN A 52 -16.79 -10.83 24.71
N GLU A 53 -16.80 -10.37 23.46
CA GLU A 53 -16.65 -11.21 22.27
C GLU A 53 -15.16 -11.32 21.89
N GLN A 54 -14.74 -12.52 21.46
CA GLN A 54 -13.36 -12.77 21.06
C GLN A 54 -13.11 -12.16 19.68
N PRO A 55 -12.06 -11.34 19.51
CA PRO A 55 -11.70 -10.82 18.20
C PRO A 55 -11.37 -11.95 17.20
N LEU A 56 -11.65 -11.69 15.93
CA LEU A 56 -11.29 -12.58 14.82
C LEU A 56 -9.81 -12.41 14.48
N ASN A 57 -9.05 -13.50 14.52
CA ASN A 57 -7.68 -13.51 14.02
C ASN A 57 -7.67 -13.44 12.48
N LEU A 58 -7.04 -12.42 11.91
CA LEU A 58 -6.85 -12.29 10.46
C LEU A 58 -5.48 -12.83 9.98
N GLY A 59 -4.63 -13.25 10.91
CA GLY A 59 -3.26 -13.68 10.67
C GLY A 59 -2.24 -12.54 10.74
N GLN A 60 -0.96 -12.90 10.72
CA GLN A 60 0.17 -11.95 10.69
C GLN A 60 0.15 -10.89 11.81
N GLY A 61 -0.40 -11.23 12.99
CA GLY A 61 -0.47 -10.30 14.11
C GLY A 61 -1.65 -9.31 14.07
N ILE A 62 -2.53 -9.39 13.08
CA ILE A 62 -3.68 -8.50 12.93
C ILE A 62 -4.97 -9.20 13.34
N TRP A 63 -5.75 -8.53 14.18
CA TRP A 63 -7.03 -9.00 14.67
C TRP A 63 -8.14 -7.99 14.36
N LEU A 64 -9.36 -8.48 14.24
CA LEU A 64 -10.56 -7.70 13.94
C LEU A 64 -11.60 -7.88 15.05
N SER A 65 -12.20 -6.80 15.50
CA SER A 65 -13.33 -6.82 16.42
C SER A 65 -14.45 -5.96 15.86
N ASP A 66 -15.68 -6.41 16.01
CA ASP A 66 -16.87 -5.67 15.64
C ASP A 66 -18.02 -6.00 16.61
N SER A 67 -19.20 -5.45 16.33
CA SER A 67 -20.45 -5.83 16.99
C SER A 67 -21.59 -5.60 16.02
N ALA A 68 -22.55 -6.54 16.00
CA ALA A 68 -23.78 -6.40 15.23
C ALA A 68 -24.73 -5.34 15.81
N GLU A 69 -24.52 -4.94 17.07
CA GLU A 69 -25.39 -4.03 17.81
C GLU A 69 -24.64 -2.79 18.32
N GLY A 70 -25.38 -1.69 18.50
CA GLY A 70 -24.86 -0.47 19.10
C GLY A 70 -24.06 0.44 18.16
N ASN A 71 -24.11 0.21 16.85
CA ASN A 71 -23.51 1.06 15.82
C ASN A 71 -24.39 2.31 15.58
N LEU A 72 -23.84 3.51 15.80
CA LEU A 72 -24.53 4.79 15.60
C LEU A 72 -24.02 5.55 14.37
N ARG A 73 -22.73 5.39 14.07
CA ARG A 73 -22.04 5.97 12.91
C ARG A 73 -20.93 5.02 12.46
N SER A 74 -20.67 4.97 11.16
CA SER A 74 -19.54 4.21 10.61
C SER A 74 -18.21 4.79 11.07
N ALA A 75 -17.41 3.98 11.74
CA ALA A 75 -16.11 4.37 12.28
C ALA A 75 -15.18 3.17 12.42
N ILE A 76 -13.87 3.41 12.39
CA ILE A 76 -12.86 2.40 12.64
C ILE A 76 -11.87 2.95 13.67
N ALA A 77 -11.64 2.18 14.74
CA ALA A 77 -10.55 2.42 15.68
C ALA A 77 -9.44 1.39 15.47
N VAL A 78 -8.18 1.79 15.61
CA VAL A 78 -7.03 0.89 15.53
C VAL A 78 -6.13 1.09 16.74
N SER A 79 -5.78 -0.03 17.37
CA SER A 79 -4.74 -0.06 18.39
C SER A 79 -3.62 -1.01 18.02
N ARG A 80 -2.38 -0.63 18.35
CA ARG A 80 -1.18 -1.45 18.11
C ARG A 80 -0.34 -1.51 19.37
N ALA A 81 0.00 -2.72 19.82
CA ALA A 81 0.92 -2.92 20.92
C ALA A 81 2.37 -2.63 20.49
N ALA A 82 3.18 -2.09 21.40
CA ALA A 82 4.60 -1.82 21.18
C ALA A 82 5.40 -3.11 20.92
N ASN A 83 4.94 -4.23 21.49
CA ASN A 83 5.50 -5.55 21.28
C ASN A 83 4.35 -6.52 20.97
N ALA A 84 4.56 -7.40 20.00
CA ALA A 84 3.63 -8.50 19.74
C ALA A 84 3.59 -9.45 20.96
N PHE A 85 2.43 -10.05 21.19
CA PHE A 85 2.18 -11.00 22.28
C PHE A 85 1.43 -12.23 21.76
N ASP A 86 1.46 -13.29 22.55
CA ASP A 86 0.78 -14.56 22.24
C ASP A 86 -0.67 -14.53 22.73
N VAL A 87 -1.58 -15.01 21.88
CA VAL A 87 -2.99 -15.26 22.19
C VAL A 87 -3.30 -16.67 21.74
N ASP A 88 -3.29 -17.61 22.68
CA ASP A 88 -3.60 -19.03 22.43
C ASP A 88 -2.73 -19.66 21.31
N GLY A 89 -1.45 -19.30 21.24
CA GLY A 89 -0.51 -19.78 20.20
C GLY A 89 -0.50 -18.97 18.90
N GLU A 90 -1.34 -17.94 18.81
CA GLU A 90 -1.40 -17.01 17.68
C GLU A 90 -0.77 -15.67 18.05
N THR A 91 -0.06 -15.05 17.11
CA THR A 91 0.54 -13.73 17.33
C THR A 91 -0.55 -12.65 17.28
N ALA A 92 -0.51 -11.72 18.24
CA ALA A 92 -1.31 -10.50 18.23
C ALA A 92 -0.39 -9.28 18.39
N ALA A 93 -0.61 -8.25 17.57
CA ALA A 93 0.13 -7.01 17.61
C ALA A 93 -0.76 -5.80 17.33
N MET A 94 -1.79 -5.94 16.49
CA MET A 94 -2.72 -4.87 16.15
C MET A 94 -4.16 -5.38 16.19
N LEU A 95 -5.06 -4.54 16.71
CA LEU A 95 -6.50 -4.77 16.69
C LEU A 95 -7.18 -3.63 15.93
N VAL A 96 -7.97 -4.00 14.92
CA VAL A 96 -8.89 -3.12 14.22
C VAL A 96 -10.29 -3.35 14.76
N SER A 97 -10.94 -2.31 15.27
CA SER A 97 -12.34 -2.39 15.72
C SER A 97 -13.24 -1.57 14.82
N VAL A 98 -14.34 -2.15 14.36
CA VAL A 98 -15.21 -1.55 13.35
C VAL A 98 -16.62 -1.34 13.90
N ALA A 99 -17.12 -0.12 13.76
CA ALA A 99 -18.53 0.20 13.90
C ALA A 99 -19.16 0.30 12.50
N MET A 100 -20.13 -0.57 12.21
CA MET A 100 -20.79 -0.69 10.90
C MET A 100 -22.19 -0.09 10.96
N ASN A 101 -22.36 1.16 10.50
CA ASN A 101 -23.69 1.78 10.34
C ASN A 101 -24.12 1.85 8.86
N ASP A 102 -23.16 1.76 7.95
CA ASP A 102 -23.33 1.61 6.50
C ASP A 102 -22.11 0.86 5.92
N ASP A 103 -22.02 0.78 4.60
CA ASP A 103 -20.98 0.01 3.89
C ASP A 103 -19.61 0.71 3.79
N GLN A 104 -19.46 1.97 4.27
CA GLN A 104 -18.20 2.71 4.13
C GLN A 104 -16.97 1.98 4.71
N PRO A 105 -17.04 1.30 5.89
CA PRO A 105 -15.89 0.58 6.43
C PRO A 105 -15.43 -0.61 5.57
N ILE A 106 -16.29 -1.14 4.67
CA ILE A 106 -15.95 -2.29 3.80
C ILE A 106 -14.74 -1.96 2.91
N ALA A 107 -14.63 -0.73 2.42
CA ALA A 107 -13.50 -0.32 1.59
C ALA A 107 -12.16 -0.43 2.36
N VAL A 108 -12.15 -0.05 3.64
CA VAL A 108 -10.98 -0.15 4.51
C VAL A 108 -10.64 -1.61 4.82
N LEU A 109 -11.66 -2.41 5.15
CA LEU A 109 -11.49 -3.84 5.42
C LEU A 109 -10.97 -4.60 4.20
N LYS A 110 -11.41 -4.23 3.00
CA LYS A 110 -10.89 -4.80 1.76
C LYS A 110 -9.40 -4.49 1.58
N ARG A 111 -8.97 -3.25 1.80
CA ARG A 111 -7.54 -2.87 1.71
C ARG A 111 -6.70 -3.59 2.75
N LEU A 112 -7.23 -3.73 3.97
CA LEU A 112 -6.59 -4.54 5.01
C LEU A 112 -6.43 -5.98 4.55
N ALA A 113 -7.49 -6.59 4.02
CA ALA A 113 -7.45 -7.95 3.49
C ALA A 113 -6.44 -8.09 2.33
N ASP A 114 -6.41 -7.16 1.39
CA ASP A 114 -5.47 -7.15 0.26
C ASP A 114 -4.01 -7.12 0.77
N LEU A 115 -3.69 -6.28 1.76
CA LEU A 115 -2.37 -6.25 2.39
C LEU A 115 -2.01 -7.57 3.08
N LEU A 116 -2.97 -8.21 3.74
CA LEU A 116 -2.75 -9.50 4.40
C LEU A 116 -2.55 -10.63 3.39
N LEU A 117 -3.33 -10.67 2.30
CA LEU A 117 -3.17 -11.65 1.23
C LEU A 117 -1.80 -11.54 0.54
N ASP A 118 -1.27 -10.33 0.43
CA ASP A 118 0.07 -10.05 -0.10
C ASP A 118 1.21 -10.29 0.92
N ASN A 119 0.90 -10.74 2.13
CA ASN A 119 1.86 -10.93 3.24
C ASN A 119 2.61 -9.63 3.63
N LYS A 120 1.90 -8.50 3.58
CA LYS A 120 2.42 -7.14 3.81
C LYS A 120 1.97 -6.55 5.17
N ALA A 121 1.53 -7.36 6.13
CA ALA A 121 1.12 -6.88 7.46
C ALA A 121 2.20 -6.03 8.17
N ASP A 122 3.48 -6.34 7.92
CA ASP A 122 4.62 -5.60 8.44
C ASP A 122 4.57 -4.09 8.12
N ARG A 123 3.95 -3.70 6.99
CA ARG A 123 3.74 -2.28 6.65
C ARG A 123 2.81 -1.60 7.65
N LEU A 124 1.75 -2.29 8.06
CA LEU A 124 0.81 -1.80 9.08
C LEU A 124 1.45 -1.80 10.46
N LEU A 125 2.21 -2.85 10.80
CA LEU A 125 2.82 -3.01 12.12
C LEU A 125 3.99 -2.05 12.39
N LYS A 126 4.63 -1.52 11.34
CA LYS A 126 5.77 -0.58 11.46
C LYS A 126 5.44 0.85 11.06
N ALA A 127 4.27 1.11 10.49
CA ALA A 127 3.86 2.44 10.05
C ALA A 127 3.70 3.42 11.22
N ASP A 128 4.02 4.69 10.99
CA ASP A 128 3.53 5.78 11.83
C ASP A 128 2.03 6.03 11.58
N ALA A 129 1.40 6.90 12.38
CA ALA A 129 -0.03 7.16 12.28
C ALA A 129 -0.44 7.68 10.89
N ALA A 130 0.34 8.57 10.28
CA ALA A 130 0.03 9.14 8.98
C ALA A 130 0.09 8.08 7.87
N THR A 131 1.14 7.25 7.87
CA THR A 131 1.32 6.15 6.91
C THR A 131 0.24 5.09 7.11
N LEU A 132 -0.11 4.76 8.35
CA LEU A 132 -1.16 3.80 8.66
C LEU A 132 -2.53 4.27 8.13
N LEU A 133 -2.88 5.54 8.36
CA LEU A 133 -4.09 6.12 7.78
C LEU A 133 -4.05 6.05 6.26
N ALA A 134 -2.94 6.41 5.62
CA ALA A 134 -2.83 6.34 4.16
C ALA A 134 -3.03 4.91 3.63
N LEU A 135 -2.40 3.91 4.25
CA LEU A 135 -2.57 2.49 3.88
C LEU A 135 -4.02 2.02 4.00
N LEU A 136 -4.76 2.51 4.99
CA LEU A 136 -6.15 2.12 5.26
C LEU A 136 -7.18 2.96 4.48
N THR A 137 -6.88 4.21 4.14
CA THR A 137 -7.86 5.19 3.63
C THR A 137 -7.66 5.63 2.18
N SER A 138 -6.45 5.55 1.63
CA SER A 138 -6.17 6.00 0.27
C SER A 138 -6.68 4.98 -0.76
N ASP A 139 -7.47 5.44 -1.74
CA ASP A 139 -7.73 4.70 -2.99
C ASP A 139 -6.43 4.52 -3.78
N ASP A 140 -5.52 5.49 -3.64
CA ASP A 140 -4.13 5.49 -4.09
C ASP A 140 -3.17 5.20 -2.94
N ALA A 141 -3.41 4.15 -2.13
CA ALA A 141 -2.30 3.61 -1.36
C ALA A 141 -1.18 3.34 -2.38
N PRO A 142 0.06 3.85 -2.19
CA PRO A 142 1.15 3.48 -3.06
C PRO A 142 1.29 1.96 -2.98
N THR A 143 0.74 1.30 -3.99
CA THR A 143 0.95 -0.10 -4.24
C THR A 143 2.44 -0.20 -4.51
N ASP A 144 3.15 -0.96 -3.67
CA ASP A 144 4.59 -1.23 -3.83
C ASP A 144 4.94 -1.91 -5.16
N ASP A 145 3.95 -2.08 -6.05
CA ASP A 145 4.16 -2.51 -7.40
C ASP A 145 4.91 -1.45 -8.21
N VAL A 146 4.94 -0.17 -7.80
CA VAL A 146 5.65 0.91 -8.50
C VAL A 146 7.08 1.07 -7.99
N LEU A 147 8.03 0.43 -8.67
CA LEU A 147 9.47 0.61 -8.43
C LEU A 147 10.07 1.57 -9.45
N SER A 148 11.15 2.27 -9.08
CA SER A 148 11.92 3.08 -10.03
C SER A 148 13.43 2.92 -9.90
N ALA A 149 14.12 2.98 -11.04
CA ALA A 149 15.57 2.92 -11.12
C ALA A 149 16.10 3.87 -12.20
N GLU A 150 17.31 4.38 -12.00
CA GLU A 150 17.97 5.29 -12.93
C GLU A 150 19.21 4.67 -13.55
N PHE A 151 19.38 4.84 -14.86
CA PHE A 151 20.51 4.32 -15.60
C PHE A 151 21.08 5.38 -16.56
N VAL A 152 22.41 5.36 -16.73
CA VAL A 152 23.11 6.24 -17.66
C VAL A 152 23.31 5.52 -18.99
N VAL A 153 22.92 6.16 -20.10
CA VAL A 153 23.12 5.61 -21.44
C VAL A 153 24.57 5.78 -21.87
N ARG A 154 25.22 4.69 -22.28
CA ARG A 154 26.64 4.67 -22.67
C ARG A 154 26.87 4.57 -24.18
N ASN A 155 25.87 4.12 -24.94
CA ASN A 155 25.92 3.99 -26.39
C ASN A 155 26.36 5.30 -27.07
N GLU A 156 27.36 5.21 -27.96
CA GLU A 156 27.96 6.34 -28.70
C GLU A 156 26.92 7.27 -29.34
N HIS A 157 25.90 6.70 -29.98
CA HIS A 157 24.86 7.44 -30.67
C HIS A 157 23.56 7.59 -29.85
N GLY A 158 23.59 7.25 -28.56
CA GLY A 158 22.41 7.27 -27.70
C GLY A 158 21.39 6.18 -28.05
N LEU A 159 20.11 6.43 -27.76
CA LEU A 159 19.05 5.43 -27.92
C LEU A 159 18.31 5.56 -29.26
N HIS A 160 18.99 5.17 -30.34
CA HIS A 160 18.40 5.07 -31.67
C HIS A 160 17.71 3.72 -31.90
N ALA A 161 17.25 3.46 -33.13
CA ALA A 161 16.39 2.32 -33.44
C ALA A 161 16.94 0.95 -32.99
N ARG A 162 18.26 0.73 -33.08
CA ARG A 162 18.90 -0.55 -32.74
C ARG A 162 18.96 -0.81 -31.23
N PRO A 163 19.64 0.02 -30.40
CA PRO A 163 19.66 -0.17 -28.95
C PRO A 163 18.26 0.03 -28.35
N GLY A 164 17.43 0.89 -28.95
CA GLY A 164 16.02 1.04 -28.59
C GLY A 164 15.19 -0.24 -28.79
N THR A 165 15.43 -0.99 -29.87
CA THR A 165 14.74 -2.27 -30.11
C THR A 165 15.14 -3.30 -29.07
N MET A 166 16.43 -3.37 -28.72
CA MET A 166 16.92 -4.28 -27.68
C MET A 166 16.29 -3.97 -26.32
N LEU A 167 16.28 -2.69 -25.93
CA LEU A 167 15.64 -2.25 -24.68
C LEU A 167 14.14 -2.60 -24.65
N VAL A 168 13.40 -2.28 -25.72
CA VAL A 168 11.97 -2.57 -25.81
C VAL A 168 11.71 -4.08 -25.76
N ASN A 169 12.55 -4.89 -26.39
CA ASN A 169 12.42 -6.34 -26.35
C ASN A 169 12.65 -6.90 -24.95
N THR A 170 13.61 -6.35 -24.19
CA THR A 170 13.80 -6.69 -22.76
C THR A 170 12.55 -6.34 -21.96
N ILE A 171 12.02 -5.12 -22.12
CA ILE A 171 10.83 -4.64 -21.40
C ILE A 171 9.60 -5.51 -21.70
N LYS A 172 9.44 -5.97 -22.95
CA LYS A 172 8.30 -6.80 -23.38
C LYS A 172 8.28 -8.22 -22.78
N GLN A 173 9.34 -8.66 -22.11
CA GLN A 173 9.36 -9.95 -21.42
C GLN A 173 8.58 -9.95 -20.11
N PHE A 174 8.23 -8.76 -19.59
CA PHE A 174 7.59 -8.56 -18.30
C PHE A 174 6.15 -8.09 -18.46
N ASN A 175 5.32 -8.45 -17.49
CA ASN A 175 3.92 -8.06 -17.42
C ASN A 175 3.74 -6.66 -16.82
N SER A 176 4.70 -6.16 -16.04
CA SER A 176 4.68 -4.82 -15.42
C SER A 176 4.52 -3.68 -16.42
N ASP A 177 3.71 -2.69 -16.08
CA ASP A 177 3.62 -1.44 -16.82
C ASP A 177 4.86 -0.57 -16.62
N ILE A 178 5.66 -0.45 -17.67
CA ILE A 178 6.97 0.20 -17.61
C ILE A 178 6.97 1.49 -18.42
N THR A 179 7.31 2.59 -17.76
CA THR A 179 7.55 3.90 -18.38
C THR A 179 9.02 4.28 -18.29
N VAL A 180 9.48 5.11 -19.24
CA VAL A 180 10.84 5.63 -19.30
C VAL A 180 10.81 7.15 -19.44
N THR A 181 11.64 7.84 -18.66
CA THR A 181 11.76 9.29 -18.66
C THR A 181 13.21 9.70 -18.88
N ASN A 182 13.46 10.60 -19.84
CA ASN A 182 14.77 11.22 -20.03
C ASN A 182 14.93 12.42 -19.09
N LEU A 183 15.72 12.24 -18.02
CA LEU A 183 15.93 13.25 -16.97
C LEU A 183 16.77 14.44 -17.45
N ASP A 184 17.59 14.23 -18.47
CA ASP A 184 18.40 15.28 -19.10
C ASP A 184 17.76 15.77 -20.42
N GLY A 185 16.47 15.48 -20.61
CA GLY A 185 15.66 15.86 -21.79
C GLY A 185 14.42 16.66 -21.41
N THR A 186 13.28 16.35 -22.03
CA THR A 186 12.01 17.04 -21.78
C THR A 186 11.35 16.69 -20.44
N GLY A 187 11.84 15.65 -19.75
CA GLY A 187 11.26 15.16 -18.50
C GLY A 187 9.90 14.47 -18.64
N LYS A 188 9.37 14.32 -19.86
CA LYS A 188 8.08 13.66 -20.10
C LYS A 188 8.24 12.13 -20.13
N PRO A 189 7.41 11.38 -19.38
CA PRO A 189 7.44 9.92 -19.43
C PRO A 189 6.90 9.40 -20.75
N ALA A 190 7.51 8.33 -21.25
CA ALA A 190 7.12 7.60 -22.43
C ALA A 190 6.85 6.13 -22.09
N ASN A 191 5.96 5.47 -22.84
CA ASN A 191 5.71 4.04 -22.68
C ASN A 191 6.95 3.26 -23.14
N GLY A 192 7.57 2.51 -22.22
CA GLY A 192 8.80 1.75 -22.46
C GLY A 192 8.67 0.59 -23.44
N ARG A 193 7.44 0.11 -23.72
CA ARG A 193 7.16 -0.95 -24.70
C ARG A 193 7.06 -0.43 -26.14
N SER A 194 7.06 0.88 -26.35
CA SER A 194 6.91 1.50 -27.66
C SER A 194 8.22 2.05 -28.18
N LEU A 195 8.85 1.35 -29.12
CA LEU A 195 10.09 1.80 -29.78
C LEU A 195 9.99 3.24 -30.30
N MET A 196 8.87 3.58 -30.95
CA MET A 196 8.66 4.91 -31.49
C MET A 196 8.68 5.99 -30.39
N LYS A 197 8.02 5.75 -29.26
CA LYS A 197 8.00 6.69 -28.12
C LYS A 197 9.36 6.76 -27.41
N VAL A 198 10.05 5.63 -27.29
CA VAL A 198 11.38 5.53 -26.67
C VAL A 198 12.41 6.31 -27.49
N VAL A 199 12.46 6.15 -28.81
CA VAL A 199 13.38 6.91 -29.68
C VAL A 199 13.03 8.41 -29.71
N ALA A 200 11.74 8.75 -29.63
CA ALA A 200 11.28 10.15 -29.57
C ALA A 200 11.74 10.91 -28.30
N LEU A 201 12.24 10.22 -27.27
CA LEU A 201 12.83 10.87 -26.09
C LEU A 201 14.16 11.57 -26.37
N GLY A 202 14.76 11.36 -27.55
CA GLY A 202 15.97 12.07 -27.98
C GLY A 202 17.17 11.81 -27.08
N VAL A 203 17.30 10.58 -26.57
CA VAL A 203 18.31 10.21 -25.57
C VAL A 203 19.69 10.13 -26.23
N LYS A 204 20.68 10.83 -25.66
CA LYS A 204 22.07 10.85 -26.13
C LYS A 204 23.00 10.12 -25.13
N LYS A 205 24.23 9.85 -25.55
CA LYS A 205 25.29 9.36 -24.65
C LYS A 205 25.40 10.26 -23.41
N GLY A 206 25.47 9.64 -22.24
CA GLY A 206 25.59 10.32 -20.94
C GLY A 206 24.26 10.75 -20.31
N HIS A 207 23.13 10.67 -21.03
CA HIS A 207 21.82 10.99 -20.45
C HIS A 207 21.40 9.95 -19.41
N ARG A 208 20.69 10.41 -18.38
CA ARG A 208 20.05 9.59 -17.36
C ARG A 208 18.61 9.30 -17.74
N LEU A 209 18.28 8.02 -17.74
CA LEU A 209 16.93 7.52 -17.90
C LEU A 209 16.41 7.00 -16.57
N ARG A 210 15.22 7.47 -16.18
CA ARG A 210 14.45 6.86 -15.09
C ARG A 210 13.44 5.89 -15.67
N PHE A 211 13.46 4.66 -15.19
CA PHE A 211 12.43 3.67 -15.46
C PHE A 211 11.53 3.56 -14.24
N THR A 212 10.23 3.55 -14.48
CA THR A 212 9.21 3.29 -13.46
C THR A 212 8.43 2.07 -13.91
N ALA A 213 8.45 1.01 -13.12
CA ALA A 213 7.79 -0.27 -13.40
C ALA A 213 6.67 -0.48 -12.38
N GLN A 214 5.46 -0.79 -12.85
CA GLN A 214 4.30 -1.12 -12.04
C GLN A 214 3.84 -2.56 -12.28
N GLY A 215 4.02 -3.45 -11.31
CA GLY A 215 3.45 -4.79 -11.33
C GLY A 215 4.25 -5.84 -10.56
N ALA A 216 3.71 -7.06 -10.49
CA ALA A 216 4.28 -8.16 -9.71
C ALA A 216 5.70 -8.58 -10.10
N ASP A 217 6.15 -8.25 -11.32
CA ASP A 217 7.51 -8.51 -11.82
C ASP A 217 8.36 -7.23 -11.98
N ALA A 218 8.00 -6.14 -11.28
CA ALA A 218 8.64 -4.83 -11.43
C ALA A 218 10.13 -4.86 -11.04
N GLU A 219 10.49 -5.57 -9.97
CA GLU A 219 11.89 -5.65 -9.51
C GLU A 219 12.76 -6.40 -10.52
N GLN A 220 12.27 -7.55 -11.01
CA GLN A 220 12.94 -8.35 -12.02
C GLN A 220 13.07 -7.57 -13.35
N ALA A 221 12.02 -6.82 -13.72
CA ALA A 221 12.03 -5.97 -14.90
C ALA A 221 13.11 -4.88 -14.83
N LEU A 222 13.16 -4.13 -13.72
CA LEU A 222 14.16 -3.07 -13.54
C LEU A 222 15.58 -3.63 -13.51
N LYS A 223 15.79 -4.79 -12.89
CA LYS A 223 17.08 -5.47 -12.91
C LYS A 223 17.50 -5.85 -14.33
N ALA A 224 16.62 -6.49 -15.09
CA ALA A 224 16.92 -6.90 -16.47
C ALA A 224 17.17 -5.70 -17.40
N ILE A 225 16.42 -4.60 -17.21
CA ILE A 225 16.65 -3.34 -17.92
C ILE A 225 18.04 -2.78 -17.60
N GLY A 226 18.42 -2.76 -16.32
CA GLY A 226 19.74 -2.31 -15.88
C GLY A 226 20.87 -3.15 -16.50
N ASP A 227 20.73 -4.48 -16.47
CA ASP A 227 21.69 -5.41 -17.05
C ASP A 227 21.83 -5.21 -18.57
N ALA A 228 20.72 -5.00 -19.28
CA ALA A 228 20.73 -4.75 -20.73
C ALA A 228 21.39 -3.42 -21.11
N ILE A 229 21.16 -2.36 -20.31
CA ILE A 229 21.81 -1.05 -20.50
C ILE A 229 23.30 -1.15 -20.20
N ALA A 230 23.69 -1.87 -19.13
CA ALA A 230 25.08 -2.09 -18.78
C ALA A 230 25.84 -2.89 -19.85
N ALA A 231 25.17 -3.83 -20.53
CA ALA A 231 25.71 -4.60 -21.65
C ALA A 231 25.76 -3.82 -22.98
N GLY A 232 25.34 -2.55 -23.01
CA GLY A 232 25.41 -1.70 -24.21
C GLY A 232 24.33 -2.00 -25.25
N LEU A 233 23.23 -2.67 -24.90
CA LEU A 233 22.04 -2.86 -25.75
C LEU A 233 22.36 -3.42 -27.17
N GLY A 234 23.31 -4.35 -27.27
CA GLY A 234 23.65 -5.02 -28.53
C GLY A 234 24.65 -4.26 -29.42
N GLU A 235 25.29 -3.22 -28.91
CA GLU A 235 26.33 -2.44 -29.60
C GLU A 235 27.69 -2.46 -28.90
N GLY A 236 27.78 -3.05 -27.70
CA GLY A 236 28.95 -2.93 -26.82
C GLY A 236 28.88 -1.65 -25.98
N ALA A 237 29.43 -1.71 -24.77
CA ALA A 237 29.41 -0.60 -23.80
C ALA A 237 30.54 0.41 -24.03
#